data_AF-A0A929IB82-F1
#
_entry.id   AF-A0A929IB82-F1
#
_cell.length_a   1.000
_cell.length_b   1.000
_cell.length_c   1.000
_cell.angle_alpha   90.00
_cell.angle_beta   90.00
_cell.angle_gamma   90.00
#
_symmetry.space_group_name_H-M   'P 1'
#
loop_
_entity.id
_entity.type
_entity.pdbx_description
1 polymer ?
#
loop_
_entity_poly.entity_id
_entity_poly.type
_entity_poly.pdbx_seq_one_letter_code
_entity_poly.pdbx_strand_id
1 'polypeptide(L)'
;MNKLLLLLGLLLLSLAASLAWVYNEYEGFLNHPLHVQEQGRVVDIQRGSSYAAMVDQLISAGISQQRWPWRLLQRIQPQVIQAGEYHLESGMTPQMWLQRLSKGDVVRYSFTIIEGWRAADLLTSLQADQRLIQTLDTGTQQDLAKSLGIEDNSIEGWFLPETYSFVRGDSDFDILKQAYQSMQDKLAYNWEGKADDLPLANPYEMLILASIVEKETSLAAERPDVAGVFVRRLLKKMRLQTDPTVIYGLGDAYDGDIRSKDLRTDTPYNTYTRFGLPPTPIALPGEASLVAVSRPATGKALYFVANGSGGHTFSDTYAEHNKAVQQMLKRK
;
A
#
# COMPACT_ATOMS: atom_id res chain seq x y z
N MET A 1 -25.90 -75.43 9.05
CA MET A 1 -25.72 -74.58 7.85
C MET A 1 -26.71 -73.42 7.79
N ASN A 2 -28.01 -73.65 7.92
CA ASN A 2 -29.05 -72.59 7.80
C ASN A 2 -28.95 -71.45 8.85
N LYS A 3 -28.58 -71.75 10.10
CA LYS A 3 -28.40 -70.71 11.14
C LYS A 3 -27.25 -69.74 10.84
N LEU A 4 -26.16 -70.24 10.24
CA LEU A 4 -25.01 -69.42 9.88
C LEU A 4 -25.34 -68.49 8.70
N LEU A 5 -26.06 -68.98 7.70
CA LEU A 5 -26.53 -68.18 6.56
C LEU A 5 -27.52 -67.10 6.99
N LEU A 6 -28.43 -67.41 7.93
CA LEU A 6 -29.33 -66.42 8.52
C LEU A 6 -28.59 -65.34 9.31
N LEU A 7 -27.61 -65.72 10.13
CA LEU A 7 -26.77 -64.76 10.86
C LEU A 7 -25.95 -63.87 9.90
N LEU A 8 -25.39 -64.45 8.84
CA LEU A 8 -24.65 -63.71 7.83
C LEU A 8 -25.56 -62.72 7.06
N GLY A 9 -26.77 -63.16 6.72
CA GLY A 9 -27.79 -62.31 6.08
C GLY A 9 -28.23 -61.15 6.96
N LEU A 10 -28.46 -61.38 8.25
CA LEU A 10 -28.79 -60.33 9.22
C LEU A 10 -27.62 -59.35 9.41
N LEU A 11 -26.38 -59.83 9.44
CA LEU A 11 -25.19 -58.99 9.56
C LEU A 11 -25.01 -58.09 8.33
N LEU A 12 -25.21 -58.64 7.12
CA LEU A 12 -25.19 -57.87 5.88
C LEU A 12 -26.31 -56.83 5.83
N LEU A 13 -27.53 -57.18 6.26
CA LEU A 13 -28.65 -56.23 6.37
C LEU A 13 -28.36 -55.11 7.37
N SER A 14 -27.79 -55.43 8.54
CA SER A 14 -27.41 -54.40 9.51
C SER A 14 -26.31 -53.49 8.97
N LEU A 15 -25.33 -54.04 8.26
CA LEU A 15 -24.26 -53.26 7.66
C LEU A 15 -24.80 -52.34 6.57
N ALA A 16 -25.68 -52.85 5.70
CA ALA A 16 -26.33 -52.05 4.66
C ALA A 16 -27.18 -50.93 5.25
N ALA A 17 -27.95 -51.21 6.31
CA ALA A 17 -28.72 -50.19 7.02
C ALA A 17 -27.83 -49.12 7.67
N SER A 18 -26.73 -49.51 8.30
CA SER A 18 -25.76 -48.57 8.87
C SER A 18 -25.09 -47.70 7.79
N LEU A 19 -24.71 -48.30 6.65
CA LEU A 19 -24.13 -47.55 5.52
C LEU A 19 -25.14 -46.58 4.90
N ALA A 20 -26.40 -46.99 4.74
CA ALA A 20 -27.46 -46.12 4.25
C ALA A 20 -27.74 -44.95 5.20
N TRP A 21 -27.73 -45.20 6.52
CA TRP A 21 -27.88 -44.15 7.52
C TRP A 21 -26.71 -43.15 7.49
N VAL A 22 -25.46 -43.64 7.44
CA VAL A 22 -24.26 -42.79 7.30
C VAL A 22 -24.29 -41.98 6.00
N TYR A 23 -24.71 -42.60 4.89
CA TYR A 23 -24.84 -41.92 3.61
C TYR A 23 -25.89 -40.80 3.68
N ASN A 24 -27.07 -41.07 4.26
CA ASN A 24 -28.13 -40.08 4.40
C ASN A 24 -27.73 -38.91 5.31
N GLU A 25 -27.05 -39.18 6.43
CA GLU A 25 -26.50 -38.13 7.30
C GLU A 25 -25.41 -37.31 6.59
N TYR A 26 -24.55 -37.95 5.80
CA TYR A 26 -23.50 -37.27 5.04
C TYR A 26 -24.09 -36.37 3.94
N GLU A 27 -25.04 -36.87 3.16
CA GLU A 27 -25.78 -36.08 2.16
C GLU A 27 -26.53 -34.92 2.82
N GLY A 28 -27.18 -35.17 3.97
CA GLY A 28 -27.82 -34.12 4.76
C GLY A 28 -26.84 -33.04 5.19
N PHE A 29 -25.65 -33.42 5.67
CA PHE A 29 -24.58 -32.49 6.02
C PHE A 29 -24.12 -31.65 4.82
N LEU A 30 -23.92 -32.25 3.65
CA LEU A 30 -23.44 -31.53 2.47
C LEU A 30 -24.44 -30.50 1.96
N ASN A 31 -25.74 -30.79 2.09
CA ASN A 31 -26.81 -29.96 1.55
C ASN A 31 -27.44 -29.01 2.57
N HIS A 32 -27.27 -29.25 3.88
CA HIS A 32 -27.74 -28.34 4.91
C HIS A 32 -26.77 -27.18 5.11
N PRO A 33 -27.27 -25.92 5.10
CA PRO A 33 -26.48 -24.77 5.45
C PRO A 33 -25.83 -24.87 6.83
N LEU A 34 -24.64 -24.28 6.96
CA LEU A 34 -24.00 -24.07 8.24
C LEU A 34 -24.85 -23.14 9.12
N HIS A 35 -24.77 -23.34 10.44
CA HIS A 35 -25.56 -22.56 11.40
C HIS A 35 -24.94 -21.17 11.57
N VAL A 36 -25.50 -20.20 10.85
CA VAL A 36 -25.03 -18.81 10.83
C VAL A 36 -26.24 -17.89 10.93
N GLN A 37 -26.10 -16.79 11.65
CA GLN A 37 -27.14 -15.76 11.74
C GLN A 37 -27.28 -15.03 10.39
N GLU A 38 -28.41 -14.34 10.17
CA GLU A 38 -28.71 -13.68 8.88
C GLU A 38 -27.64 -12.67 8.44
N GLN A 39 -26.94 -12.03 9.37
CA GLN A 39 -25.89 -11.05 9.07
C GLN A 39 -24.56 -11.68 8.64
N GLY A 40 -24.46 -13.02 8.62
CA GLY A 40 -23.20 -13.71 8.39
C GLY A 40 -22.27 -13.65 9.61
N ARG A 41 -21.09 -14.26 9.49
CA ARG A 41 -20.06 -14.25 10.54
C ARG A 41 -18.66 -14.29 9.92
N VAL A 42 -17.74 -13.50 10.46
CA VAL A 42 -16.32 -13.60 10.10
C VAL A 42 -15.67 -14.73 10.88
N VAL A 43 -14.94 -15.59 10.18
CA VAL A 43 -14.15 -16.68 10.75
C VAL A 43 -12.69 -16.47 10.37
N ASP A 44 -11.82 -16.29 11.37
CA ASP A 44 -10.38 -16.17 11.19
C ASP A 44 -9.72 -17.54 11.23
N ILE A 45 -9.10 -17.94 10.11
CA ILE A 45 -8.29 -19.15 10.01
C ILE A 45 -6.82 -18.76 10.13
N GLN A 46 -6.22 -19.01 11.30
CA GLN A 46 -4.83 -18.63 11.58
C GLN A 46 -3.84 -19.33 10.63
N ARG A 47 -2.73 -18.66 10.31
CA ARG A 47 -1.60 -19.27 9.55
C ARG A 47 -1.09 -20.53 10.23
N GLY A 48 -0.91 -21.59 9.43
CA GLY A 48 -0.49 -22.91 9.93
C GLY A 48 -1.61 -23.77 10.54
N SER A 49 -2.86 -23.28 10.55
CA SER A 49 -4.00 -24.07 11.05
C SER A 49 -4.22 -25.33 10.23
N SER A 50 -4.42 -26.46 10.91
CA SER A 50 -4.81 -27.71 10.26
C SER A 50 -6.31 -27.71 9.91
N TYR A 51 -6.70 -28.56 8.96
CA TYR A 51 -8.13 -28.80 8.67
C TYR A 51 -8.93 -29.20 9.92
N ALA A 52 -8.33 -30.04 10.78
CA ALA A 52 -8.97 -30.45 12.03
C ALA A 52 -9.19 -29.27 12.98
N ALA A 53 -8.20 -28.38 13.10
CA ALA A 53 -8.31 -27.17 13.93
C ALA A 53 -9.42 -26.23 13.41
N MET A 54 -9.52 -26.05 12.08
CA MET A 54 -10.62 -25.29 11.47
C MET A 54 -11.98 -25.91 11.80
N VAL A 55 -12.13 -27.23 11.69
CA VAL A 55 -13.39 -27.92 12.02
C VAL A 55 -13.73 -27.76 13.51
N ASP A 56 -12.73 -27.89 14.39
CA ASP A 56 -12.94 -27.69 15.82
C ASP A 56 -13.36 -26.25 16.15
N GLN A 57 -12.80 -25.26 15.46
CA GLN A 57 -13.20 -23.86 15.57
C GLN A 57 -14.66 -23.64 15.14
N LEU A 58 -15.08 -24.22 14.01
CA LEU A 58 -16.48 -24.15 13.56
C LEU A 58 -17.45 -24.78 14.58
N ILE A 59 -17.04 -25.88 15.21
CA ILE A 59 -17.86 -26.56 16.21
C ILE A 59 -17.93 -25.76 17.50
N SER A 60 -16.80 -25.25 18.00
CA SER A 60 -16.79 -24.40 19.19
C SER A 60 -17.56 -23.11 18.99
N ALA A 61 -17.61 -22.60 17.75
CA ALA A 61 -18.38 -21.43 17.37
C ALA A 61 -19.87 -21.70 17.19
N GLY A 62 -20.32 -22.97 17.27
CA GLY A 62 -21.70 -23.39 17.04
C GLY A 62 -22.13 -23.41 15.57
N ILE A 63 -21.20 -23.24 14.64
CA ILE A 63 -21.46 -23.17 13.18
C ILE A 63 -21.71 -24.57 12.61
N SER A 64 -20.99 -25.57 13.13
CA SER A 64 -21.16 -26.99 12.79
C SER A 64 -21.38 -27.81 14.06
N GLN A 65 -22.08 -28.94 13.96
CA GLN A 65 -22.38 -29.79 15.11
C GLN A 65 -21.53 -31.07 15.16
N GLN A 66 -21.16 -31.63 14.00
CA GLN A 66 -20.55 -32.95 13.91
C GLN A 66 -19.14 -32.89 13.30
N ARG A 67 -18.21 -33.74 13.78
CA ARG A 67 -16.82 -33.82 13.28
C ARG A 67 -16.61 -34.79 12.12
N TRP A 68 -17.31 -35.93 12.15
CA TRP A 68 -17.05 -37.03 11.22
C TRP A 68 -17.37 -36.70 9.75
N PRO A 69 -18.43 -35.91 9.40
CA PRO A 69 -18.73 -35.60 8.00
C PRO A 69 -17.63 -34.75 7.37
N TRP A 70 -17.06 -33.80 8.11
CA TRP A 70 -15.92 -33.00 7.65
C TRP A 70 -14.68 -33.84 7.39
N ARG A 71 -14.40 -34.86 8.23
CA ARG A 71 -13.26 -35.77 8.00
C ARG A 71 -13.45 -36.59 6.73
N LEU A 72 -14.68 -37.04 6.47
CA LEU A 72 -15.01 -37.76 5.24
C LEU A 72 -14.88 -36.83 4.02
N LEU A 73 -15.42 -35.60 4.11
CA LEU A 73 -15.29 -34.59 3.06
C LEU A 73 -13.81 -34.30 2.72
N GLN A 74 -12.94 -34.13 3.72
CA GLN A 74 -11.50 -33.93 3.48
C GLN A 74 -10.83 -35.11 2.76
N ARG A 75 -11.24 -36.34 3.07
CA ARG A 75 -10.67 -37.54 2.44
C ARG A 75 -11.12 -37.72 1.00
N ILE A 76 -12.38 -37.40 0.70
CA ILE A 76 -12.95 -37.52 -0.65
C ILE A 76 -12.52 -36.34 -1.53
N GLN A 77 -12.51 -35.14 -0.95
CA GLN A 77 -12.15 -33.88 -1.61
C GLN A 77 -11.02 -33.20 -0.82
N PRO A 78 -9.77 -33.68 -0.93
CA PRO A 78 -8.66 -33.04 -0.26
C PRO A 78 -8.45 -31.65 -0.84
N GLN A 79 -8.53 -30.64 0.02
CA GLN A 79 -8.32 -29.24 -0.35
C GLN A 79 -7.26 -28.62 0.58
N VAL A 80 -6.42 -27.77 0.01
CA VAL A 80 -5.51 -26.92 0.78
C VAL A 80 -6.32 -25.71 1.26
N ILE A 81 -6.37 -25.50 2.57
CA ILE A 81 -7.03 -24.33 3.17
C ILE A 81 -6.02 -23.18 3.22
N GLN A 82 -6.42 -22.01 2.72
CA GLN A 82 -5.65 -20.79 2.86
C GLN A 82 -5.98 -20.12 4.20
N ALA A 83 -4.97 -19.55 4.84
CA ALA A 83 -5.17 -18.76 6.07
C ALA A 83 -5.75 -17.39 5.75
N GLY A 84 -6.49 -16.81 6.71
CA GLY A 84 -7.08 -15.48 6.62
C GLY A 84 -8.48 -15.41 7.23
N GLU A 85 -9.03 -14.21 7.22
CA GLU A 85 -10.42 -13.99 7.61
C GLU A 85 -11.36 -14.27 6.45
N TYR A 86 -12.46 -14.96 6.71
CA TYR A 86 -13.46 -15.31 5.70
C TYR A 86 -14.84 -14.89 6.17
N HIS A 87 -15.62 -14.32 5.24
CA HIS A 87 -17.03 -14.03 5.48
C HIS A 87 -17.86 -15.28 5.20
N LEU A 88 -18.43 -15.84 6.27
CA LEU A 88 -19.36 -16.95 6.21
C LEU A 88 -20.79 -16.41 6.15
N GLU A 89 -21.41 -16.52 4.98
CA GLU A 89 -22.77 -16.02 4.72
C GLU A 89 -23.84 -17.03 5.20
N SER A 90 -25.04 -16.52 5.50
CA SER A 90 -26.19 -17.38 5.77
C SER A 90 -26.54 -18.22 4.53
N GLY A 91 -26.88 -19.49 4.73
CA GLY A 91 -27.18 -20.41 3.63
C GLY A 91 -25.96 -21.14 3.04
N MET A 92 -24.73 -20.82 3.46
CA MET A 92 -23.53 -21.47 2.91
C MET A 92 -23.42 -22.93 3.37
N THR A 93 -23.23 -23.85 2.42
CA THR A 93 -23.03 -25.28 2.72
C THR A 93 -21.57 -25.60 3.06
N PRO A 94 -21.27 -26.75 3.70
CA PRO A 94 -19.90 -27.17 3.96
C PRO A 94 -19.01 -27.25 2.73
N GLN A 95 -19.57 -27.65 1.58
CA GLN A 95 -18.84 -27.72 0.30
C GLN A 95 -18.46 -26.32 -0.20
N MET A 96 -19.43 -25.39 -0.18
CA MET A 96 -19.19 -24.00 -0.58
C MET A 96 -18.14 -23.34 0.33
N TRP A 97 -18.23 -23.58 1.64
CA TRP A 97 -17.27 -23.11 2.61
C TRP A 97 -15.86 -23.63 2.32
N LEU A 98 -15.71 -24.95 2.13
CA LEU A 98 -14.42 -25.56 1.83
C LEU A 98 -13.83 -25.04 0.51
N GLN A 99 -14.67 -24.83 -0.51
CA GLN A 99 -14.25 -24.25 -1.77
C GLN A 99 -13.78 -22.79 -1.60
N ARG A 100 -14.46 -21.99 -0.75
CA ARG A 100 -14.08 -20.61 -0.44
C ARG A 100 -12.73 -20.53 0.25
N LEU A 101 -12.53 -21.38 1.27
CA LEU A 101 -11.26 -21.55 1.96
C LEU A 101 -10.12 -21.99 1.03
N SER A 102 -10.42 -22.85 0.06
CA SER A 102 -9.42 -23.34 -0.90
C SER A 102 -9.03 -22.29 -1.93
N LYS A 103 -10.01 -21.51 -2.41
CA LYS A 103 -9.77 -20.38 -3.33
C LYS A 103 -9.05 -19.21 -2.66
N GLY A 104 -9.01 -19.16 -1.33
CA GLY A 104 -8.45 -18.03 -0.59
C GLY A 104 -9.27 -16.75 -0.78
N ASP A 105 -10.60 -16.87 -0.87
CA ASP A 105 -11.51 -15.73 -0.97
C ASP A 105 -11.73 -15.10 0.41
N VAL A 106 -10.64 -14.53 0.92
CA VAL A 106 -10.50 -13.89 2.22
C VAL A 106 -11.00 -12.44 2.19
N VAL A 107 -11.41 -11.96 3.35
CA VAL A 107 -11.66 -10.54 3.60
C VAL A 107 -10.36 -9.78 3.40
N ARG A 108 -10.40 -8.81 2.47
CA ARG A 108 -9.29 -7.92 2.17
C ARG A 108 -9.54 -6.55 2.78
N TYR A 109 -8.52 -6.01 3.39
CA TYR A 109 -8.44 -4.64 3.85
C TYR A 109 -7.58 -3.82 2.89
N SER A 110 -7.65 -2.51 3.04
CA SER A 110 -6.84 -1.56 2.29
C SER A 110 -6.15 -0.60 3.23
N PHE A 111 -4.90 -0.29 2.92
CA PHE A 111 -4.12 0.77 3.52
C PHE A 111 -3.68 1.73 2.41
N THR A 112 -3.99 3.02 2.56
CA THR A 112 -3.66 4.03 1.53
C THR A 112 -2.52 4.89 2.04
N ILE A 113 -1.43 4.92 1.27
CA ILE A 113 -0.33 5.86 1.45
C ILE A 113 -0.67 7.12 0.64
N ILE A 114 -0.68 8.28 1.29
CA ILE A 114 -1.08 9.53 0.64
C ILE A 114 0.13 10.21 0.00
N GLU A 115 -0.04 10.74 -1.21
CA GLU A 115 0.97 11.52 -1.92
C GLU A 115 1.43 12.73 -1.10
N GLY A 116 2.73 13.00 -1.10
CA GLY A 116 3.31 14.15 -0.41
C GLY A 116 3.44 14.02 1.11
N TRP A 117 3.09 12.86 1.69
CA TRP A 117 3.47 12.48 3.05
C TRP A 117 4.98 12.39 3.20
N ARG A 118 5.48 12.55 4.43
CA ARG A 118 6.84 12.15 4.79
C ARG A 118 6.84 10.68 5.21
N ALA A 119 7.99 10.03 5.16
CA ALA A 119 8.15 8.68 5.68
C ALA A 119 7.71 8.56 7.16
N ALA A 120 7.93 9.60 7.97
CA ALA A 120 7.44 9.66 9.35
C ALA A 120 5.91 9.62 9.48
N ASP A 121 5.19 10.28 8.57
CA ASP A 121 3.72 10.29 8.54
C ASP A 121 3.19 8.89 8.19
N LEU A 122 3.82 8.24 7.20
CA LEU A 122 3.53 6.86 6.83
C LEU A 122 3.73 5.89 8.01
N LEU A 123 4.87 5.96 8.70
CA LEU A 123 5.14 5.09 9.85
C LEU A 123 4.13 5.31 10.97
N THR A 124 3.80 6.57 11.27
CA THR A 124 2.77 6.91 12.27
C THR A 124 1.41 6.35 11.88
N SER A 125 1.03 6.45 10.60
CA SER A 125 -0.24 5.92 10.10
C SER A 125 -0.29 4.39 10.13
N LEU A 126 0.81 3.69 9.86
CA LEU A 126 0.89 2.22 9.96
C LEU A 126 0.76 1.74 11.41
N GLN A 127 1.42 2.43 12.35
CA GLN A 127 1.33 2.14 13.78
C GLN A 127 -0.08 2.33 14.34
N ALA A 128 -0.86 3.24 13.77
CA ALA A 128 -2.24 3.48 14.18
C ALA A 128 -3.23 2.39 13.69
N ASP A 129 -2.86 1.59 12.68
CA ASP A 129 -3.75 0.58 12.10
C ASP A 129 -3.73 -0.74 12.89
N GLN A 130 -4.74 -0.94 13.74
CA GLN A 130 -4.88 -2.13 14.59
C GLN A 130 -5.17 -3.44 13.82
N ARG A 131 -5.41 -3.37 12.50
CA ARG A 131 -5.67 -4.55 11.66
C ARG A 131 -4.37 -5.25 11.24
N LEU A 132 -3.26 -4.51 11.24
CA LEU A 132 -1.92 -5.02 10.90
C LEU A 132 -1.22 -5.55 12.14
N ILE A 133 -0.40 -6.60 11.94
CA ILE A 133 0.54 -7.03 12.98
C ILE A 133 1.66 -5.99 13.06
N GLN A 134 1.84 -5.40 14.24
CA GLN A 134 2.87 -4.40 14.47
C GLN A 134 4.21 -5.10 14.71
N THR A 135 5.11 -5.02 13.73
CA THR A 135 6.43 -5.66 13.74
C THR A 135 7.57 -4.65 13.62
N LEU A 136 7.27 -3.42 13.20
CA LEU A 136 8.25 -2.36 13.11
C LEU A 136 8.59 -1.83 14.50
N ASP A 137 9.82 -2.09 14.94
CA ASP A 137 10.41 -1.30 16.01
C ASP A 137 10.87 0.03 15.39
N THR A 138 10.24 1.15 15.77
CA THR A 138 10.61 2.49 15.29
C THR A 138 11.98 2.98 15.76
N GLY A 139 12.78 2.09 16.37
CA GLY A 139 14.07 2.33 17.01
C GLY A 139 15.06 3.23 16.24
N THR A 140 15.17 3.13 14.91
CA THR A 140 15.67 4.22 14.06
C THR A 140 15.28 3.97 12.60
N GLN A 141 14.90 5.01 11.84
CA GLN A 141 14.65 4.91 10.38
C GLN A 141 15.82 4.25 9.62
N GLN A 142 17.03 4.34 10.17
CA GLN A 142 18.24 3.75 9.63
C GLN A 142 18.23 2.21 9.66
N ASP A 143 17.64 1.60 10.67
CA ASP A 143 17.54 0.13 10.73
C ASP A 143 16.48 -0.40 9.77
N LEU A 144 15.41 0.36 9.55
CA LEU A 144 14.43 0.09 8.49
C LEU A 144 15.05 0.24 7.09
N ALA A 145 15.88 1.27 6.87
CA ALA A 145 16.62 1.41 5.61
C ALA A 145 17.49 0.17 5.33
N LYS A 146 18.24 -0.30 6.33
CA LYS A 146 19.07 -1.51 6.22
C LYS A 146 18.26 -2.76 5.94
N SER A 147 17.11 -2.95 6.61
CA SER A 147 16.28 -4.14 6.42
C SER A 147 15.65 -4.22 5.03
N LEU A 148 15.40 -3.07 4.40
CA LEU A 148 14.92 -2.95 3.02
C LEU A 148 16.07 -2.94 1.99
N GLY A 149 17.33 -2.88 2.43
CA GLY A 149 18.49 -2.78 1.54
C GLY A 149 18.60 -1.44 0.83
N ILE A 150 18.07 -0.36 1.44
CA ILE A 150 18.22 1.00 0.94
C ILE A 150 19.65 1.44 1.24
N GLU A 151 20.44 1.67 0.17
CA GLU A 151 21.82 2.14 0.28
C GLU A 151 21.91 3.64 0.60
N ASP A 152 20.84 4.39 0.31
CA ASP A 152 20.72 5.79 0.66
C ASP A 152 20.55 6.00 2.16
N ASN A 153 21.10 7.09 2.69
CA ASN A 153 21.05 7.41 4.12
C ASN A 153 19.64 7.78 4.63
N SER A 154 18.58 7.57 3.84
CA SER A 154 17.21 7.96 4.14
C SER A 154 16.19 7.03 3.48
N ILE A 155 15.10 6.77 4.20
CA ILE A 155 13.91 6.08 3.67
C ILE A 155 12.93 7.06 2.99
N GLU A 156 13.21 8.36 3.03
CA GLU A 156 12.35 9.37 2.44
C GLU A 156 12.25 9.18 0.92
N GLY A 157 11.03 9.31 0.39
CA GLY A 157 10.73 9.09 -1.03
C GLY A 157 10.62 7.63 -1.46
N TRP A 158 11.07 6.66 -0.67
CA TRP A 158 11.19 5.27 -1.12
C TRP A 158 9.92 4.43 -1.10
N PHE A 159 8.79 4.96 -0.62
CA PHE A 159 7.52 4.23 -0.57
C PHE A 159 6.50 4.86 -1.51
N LEU A 160 6.01 4.10 -2.49
CA LEU A 160 5.08 4.62 -3.49
C LEU A 160 3.70 4.91 -2.86
N PRO A 161 3.16 6.13 -3.00
CA PRO A 161 1.80 6.44 -2.59
C PRO A 161 0.75 5.75 -3.46
N GLU A 162 0.17 4.68 -2.94
CA GLU A 162 -0.95 3.94 -3.54
C GLU A 162 -1.83 3.32 -2.44
N THR A 163 -2.88 2.61 -2.86
CA THR A 163 -3.70 1.80 -1.97
C THR A 163 -3.24 0.34 -2.03
N TYR A 164 -2.69 -0.14 -0.92
CA TYR A 164 -2.19 -1.50 -0.76
C TYR A 164 -3.25 -2.39 -0.11
N SER A 165 -3.55 -3.53 -0.73
CA SER A 165 -4.48 -4.51 -0.16
C SER A 165 -3.74 -5.48 0.75
N PHE A 166 -4.31 -5.78 1.91
CA PHE A 166 -3.76 -6.75 2.86
C PHE A 166 -4.86 -7.60 3.50
N VAL A 167 -4.45 -8.66 4.18
CA VAL A 167 -5.35 -9.57 4.90
C VAL A 167 -4.97 -9.64 6.36
N ARG A 168 -5.86 -10.16 7.20
CA ARG A 168 -5.55 -10.38 8.62
C ARG A 168 -4.29 -11.25 8.76
N GLY A 169 -3.35 -10.78 9.57
CA GLY A 169 -2.10 -11.47 9.81
C GLY A 169 -0.92 -11.00 8.95
N ASP A 170 -1.14 -10.09 8.00
CA ASP A 170 -0.06 -9.31 7.38
C ASP A 170 0.47 -8.27 8.37
N SER A 171 1.76 -7.96 8.28
CA SER A 171 2.40 -6.95 9.12
C SER A 171 2.46 -5.57 8.47
N ASP A 172 2.67 -4.56 9.31
CA ASP A 172 3.09 -3.22 8.89
C ASP A 172 4.31 -3.23 7.95
N PHE A 173 5.30 -4.09 8.22
CA PHE A 173 6.47 -4.28 7.37
C PHE A 173 6.12 -4.86 5.98
N ASP A 174 5.11 -5.75 5.89
CA ASP A 174 4.67 -6.30 4.61
C ASP A 174 4.16 -5.20 3.67
N ILE A 175 3.39 -4.23 4.21
CA ILE A 175 2.93 -3.05 3.44
C ILE A 175 4.11 -2.20 2.98
N LEU A 176 5.05 -1.88 3.87
CA LEU A 176 6.23 -1.09 3.52
C LEU A 176 7.06 -1.76 2.44
N LYS A 177 7.25 -3.07 2.54
CA LYS A 177 7.99 -3.84 1.55
C LYS A 177 7.33 -3.79 0.18
N GLN A 178 6.00 -3.95 0.11
CA GLN A 178 5.24 -3.80 -1.14
C GLN A 178 5.37 -2.39 -1.72
N ALA A 179 5.25 -1.36 -0.87
CA ALA A 179 5.35 0.03 -1.31
C ALA A 179 6.75 0.40 -1.79
N TYR A 180 7.78 -0.16 -1.14
CA TYR A 180 9.16 -0.01 -1.54
C TYR A 180 9.44 -0.64 -2.91
N GLN A 181 9.03 -1.91 -3.09
CA GLN A 181 9.18 -2.61 -4.37
C GLN A 181 8.45 -1.87 -5.50
N SER A 182 7.23 -1.41 -5.24
CA SER A 182 6.45 -0.64 -6.22
C SER A 182 7.16 0.66 -6.60
N MET A 183 7.75 1.37 -5.64
CA MET A 183 8.55 2.57 -5.93
C MET A 183 9.77 2.24 -6.78
N GLN A 184 10.52 1.20 -6.43
CA GLN A 184 11.70 0.78 -7.19
C GLN A 184 11.35 0.46 -8.65
N ASP A 185 10.29 -0.30 -8.88
CA ASP A 185 9.83 -0.69 -10.21
C ASP A 185 9.41 0.53 -11.04
N LYS A 186 8.61 1.43 -10.44
CA LYS A 186 8.14 2.65 -11.11
C LYS A 186 9.27 3.63 -11.39
N LEU A 187 10.21 3.77 -10.45
CA LEU A 187 11.38 4.63 -10.61
C LEU A 187 12.29 4.09 -11.72
N ALA A 188 12.56 2.79 -11.74
CA ALA A 188 13.37 2.15 -12.77
C ALA A 188 12.74 2.32 -14.17
N TYR A 189 11.44 2.05 -14.29
CA TYR A 189 10.70 2.22 -15.54
C TYR A 189 10.74 3.66 -16.07
N ASN A 190 10.51 4.64 -15.19
CA ASN A 190 10.56 6.06 -15.56
C ASN A 190 11.99 6.52 -15.87
N TRP A 191 12.99 5.98 -15.17
CA TRP A 191 14.40 6.28 -15.43
C TRP A 191 14.89 5.76 -16.78
N GLU A 192 14.44 4.57 -17.18
CA GLU A 192 14.76 4.00 -18.49
C GLU A 192 14.13 4.83 -19.62
N GLY A 193 12.87 5.25 -19.44
CA GLY A 193 12.10 6.02 -20.41
C GLY A 193 12.23 7.54 -20.32
N LYS A 194 13.27 8.06 -19.65
CA LYS A 194 13.48 9.50 -19.40
C LYS A 194 13.91 10.27 -20.66
N ALA A 195 13.75 11.59 -20.64
CA ALA A 195 14.28 12.49 -21.67
C ALA A 195 15.82 12.48 -21.71
N ASP A 196 16.39 12.60 -22.91
CA ASP A 196 17.85 12.49 -23.15
C ASP A 196 18.67 13.60 -22.46
N ASP A 197 18.09 14.79 -22.29
CA ASP A 197 18.76 15.99 -21.77
C ASP A 197 18.48 16.25 -20.27
N LEU A 198 18.05 15.22 -19.54
CA LEU A 198 17.73 15.34 -18.12
C LEU A 198 19.02 15.54 -17.28
N PRO A 199 19.15 16.62 -16.50
CA PRO A 199 20.37 16.96 -15.74
C PRO A 199 20.46 16.19 -14.41
N LEU A 200 20.17 14.90 -14.43
CA LEU A 200 20.15 14.03 -13.26
C LEU A 200 21.14 12.88 -13.47
N ALA A 201 21.94 12.57 -12.46
CA ALA A 201 23.02 11.60 -12.56
C ALA A 201 22.52 10.14 -12.43
N ASN A 202 21.45 9.91 -11.68
CA ASN A 202 20.97 8.57 -11.35
C ASN A 202 19.46 8.58 -11.00
N PRO A 203 18.81 7.39 -10.88
CA PRO A 203 17.39 7.30 -10.52
C PRO A 203 17.05 7.97 -9.19
N TYR A 204 17.96 7.94 -8.21
CA TYR A 204 17.70 8.55 -6.91
C TYR A 204 17.58 10.09 -7.01
N GLU A 205 18.38 10.75 -7.85
CA GLU A 205 18.19 12.19 -8.14
C GLU A 205 16.84 12.51 -8.81
N MET A 206 16.32 11.60 -9.63
CA MET A 206 14.95 11.69 -10.16
C MET A 206 13.91 11.59 -9.04
N LEU A 207 14.11 10.69 -8.09
CA LEU A 207 13.23 10.56 -6.93
C LEU A 207 13.25 11.81 -6.05
N ILE A 208 14.44 12.40 -5.83
CA ILE A 208 14.59 13.67 -5.09
C ILE A 208 13.78 14.77 -5.78
N LEU A 209 13.99 14.97 -7.09
CA LEU A 209 13.28 16.00 -7.83
C LEU A 209 11.76 15.75 -7.89
N ALA A 210 11.34 14.50 -8.00
CA ALA A 210 9.91 14.13 -7.97
C ALA A 210 9.27 14.51 -6.64
N SER A 211 9.95 14.31 -5.51
CA SER A 211 9.43 14.73 -4.20
C SER A 211 9.27 16.25 -4.06
N ILE A 212 10.14 17.04 -4.71
CA ILE A 212 10.02 18.50 -4.76
C ILE A 212 8.81 18.90 -5.60
N VAL A 213 8.67 18.32 -6.80
CA VAL A 213 7.55 18.58 -7.71
C VAL A 213 6.21 18.22 -7.06
N GLU A 214 6.15 17.11 -6.31
CA GLU A 214 4.96 16.69 -5.55
C GLU A 214 4.52 17.76 -4.54
N LYS A 215 5.47 18.31 -3.78
CA LYS A 215 5.15 19.31 -2.75
C LYS A 215 4.82 20.68 -3.31
N GLU A 216 5.25 20.98 -4.53
CA GLU A 216 5.02 22.27 -5.19
C GLU A 216 3.66 22.30 -5.91
N THR A 217 3.19 21.15 -6.40
CA THR A 217 2.07 21.11 -7.34
C THR A 217 0.75 20.74 -6.67
N SER A 218 -0.19 21.67 -6.60
CA SER A 218 -1.57 21.38 -6.20
C SER A 218 -2.47 20.96 -7.37
N LEU A 219 -2.15 21.40 -8.61
CA LEU A 219 -2.93 21.10 -9.81
C LEU A 219 -2.21 20.08 -10.69
N ALA A 220 -2.77 18.88 -10.82
CA ALA A 220 -2.14 17.78 -11.54
C ALA A 220 -1.70 18.12 -12.98
N ALA A 221 -2.44 18.99 -13.67
CA ALA A 221 -2.15 19.40 -15.04
C ALA A 221 -0.87 20.26 -15.18
N GLU A 222 -0.45 20.97 -14.13
CA GLU A 222 0.74 21.85 -14.15
C GLU A 222 2.02 21.11 -13.76
N ARG A 223 1.90 19.88 -13.28
CA ARG A 223 3.04 19.10 -12.78
C ARG A 223 4.19 18.97 -13.79
N PRO A 224 3.94 18.69 -15.09
CA PRO A 224 5.00 18.65 -16.11
C PRO A 224 5.68 20.01 -16.32
N ASP A 225 4.94 21.12 -16.20
CA ASP A 225 5.49 22.48 -16.35
C ASP A 225 6.39 22.86 -15.18
N VAL A 226 5.96 22.56 -13.95
CA VAL A 226 6.73 22.73 -12.72
C VAL A 226 8.02 21.91 -12.78
N ALA A 227 7.93 20.63 -13.14
CA ALA A 227 9.10 19.77 -13.35
C ALA A 227 10.05 20.37 -14.40
N GLY A 228 9.51 20.87 -15.52
CA GLY A 228 10.29 21.55 -16.54
C GLY A 228 11.03 22.77 -16.04
N VAL A 229 10.43 23.60 -15.16
CA VAL A 229 11.11 24.77 -14.59
C VAL A 229 12.32 24.33 -13.76
N PHE A 230 12.16 23.33 -12.88
CA PHE A 230 13.26 22.85 -12.05
C PHE A 230 14.37 22.21 -12.88
N VAL A 231 14.03 21.38 -13.88
CA VAL A 231 14.99 20.79 -14.82
C VAL A 231 15.80 21.88 -15.55
N ARG A 232 15.13 22.92 -16.07
CA ARG A 232 15.80 24.05 -16.74
C ARG A 232 16.69 24.85 -15.78
N ARG A 233 16.28 25.01 -14.52
CA ARG A 233 17.12 25.64 -13.50
C ARG A 233 18.38 24.81 -13.22
N LEU A 234 18.27 23.50 -13.09
CA LEU A 234 19.42 22.59 -12.91
C LEU A 234 20.39 22.69 -14.09
N LEU A 235 19.89 22.62 -15.34
CA LEU A 235 20.70 22.80 -16.55
C LEU A 235 21.46 24.14 -16.57
N LYS A 236 20.83 25.21 -16.09
CA LYS A 236 21.44 26.55 -16.02
C LYS A 236 22.27 26.78 -14.75
N LYS A 237 22.44 25.78 -13.89
CA LYS A 237 23.09 25.90 -12.57
C LYS A 237 22.47 27.02 -11.72
N MET A 238 21.16 27.21 -11.85
CA MET A 238 20.37 28.10 -11.01
C MET A 238 19.94 27.34 -9.75
N ARG A 239 19.84 28.05 -8.63
CA ARG A 239 19.25 27.51 -7.40
C ARG A 239 17.77 27.17 -7.64
N LEU A 240 17.27 26.11 -7.00
CA LEU A 240 15.87 25.69 -7.18
C LEU A 240 14.91 26.65 -6.48
N GLN A 241 15.26 27.17 -5.30
CA GLN A 241 14.49 28.17 -4.54
C GLN A 241 13.02 27.77 -4.36
N THR A 242 12.80 26.64 -3.69
CA THR A 242 11.47 26.08 -3.43
C THR A 242 11.23 25.97 -1.92
N ASP A 243 10.10 26.51 -1.46
CA ASP A 243 9.73 26.59 -0.04
C ASP A 243 9.61 25.20 0.62
N PRO A 244 8.98 24.18 -0.02
CA PRO A 244 8.95 22.81 0.50
C PRO A 244 10.28 22.26 1.03
N THR A 245 11.39 22.54 0.34
CA THR A 245 12.70 22.05 0.78
C THR A 245 13.20 22.73 2.06
N VAL A 246 12.87 24.01 2.25
CA VAL A 246 13.19 24.75 3.47
C VAL A 246 12.32 24.24 4.61
N ILE A 247 11.02 24.05 4.37
CA ILE A 247 10.06 23.52 5.33
C ILE A 247 10.49 22.12 5.80
N TYR A 248 10.92 21.26 4.88
CA TYR A 248 11.46 19.94 5.23
C TYR A 248 12.71 20.07 6.11
N GLY A 249 13.66 20.93 5.74
CA GLY A 249 14.89 21.16 6.50
C GLY A 249 14.68 21.79 7.89
N LEU A 250 13.56 22.48 8.13
CA LEU A 250 13.19 22.98 9.45
C LEU A 250 12.68 21.88 10.39
N GLY A 251 12.15 20.77 9.86
CA GLY A 251 11.59 19.68 10.66
C GLY A 251 10.55 20.18 11.66
N ASP A 252 10.71 19.80 12.94
CA ASP A 252 9.82 20.17 14.05
C ASP A 252 9.82 21.67 14.39
N ALA A 253 10.80 22.44 13.89
CA ALA A 253 10.84 23.89 14.10
C ALA A 253 9.86 24.67 13.20
N TYR A 254 9.23 24.00 12.22
CA TYR A 254 8.23 24.62 11.36
C TYR A 254 6.86 24.68 12.07
N ASP A 255 6.35 25.88 12.26
CA ASP A 255 5.10 26.17 12.97
C ASP A 255 3.95 26.58 12.04
N GLY A 256 4.09 26.32 10.73
CA GLY A 256 3.11 26.69 9.70
C GLY A 256 3.53 27.91 8.88
N ASP A 257 4.43 28.75 9.39
CA ASP A 257 4.85 29.97 8.70
C ASP A 257 6.35 29.98 8.37
N ILE A 258 6.66 30.07 7.08
CA ILE A 258 8.04 30.28 6.60
C ILE A 258 8.41 31.76 6.68
N ARG A 259 9.54 32.08 7.31
CA ARG A 259 9.99 33.46 7.54
C ARG A 259 11.21 33.77 6.69
N SER A 260 11.46 35.06 6.47
CA SER A 260 12.63 35.55 5.73
C SER A 260 13.97 35.05 6.30
N LYS A 261 14.05 34.86 7.64
CA LYS A 261 15.24 34.27 8.28
C LYS A 261 15.45 32.81 7.86
N ASP A 262 14.38 32.05 7.68
CA ASP A 262 14.44 30.62 7.36
C ASP A 262 14.96 30.44 5.93
N LEU A 263 14.48 31.27 5.00
CA LEU A 263 14.96 31.31 3.60
C LEU A 263 16.45 31.68 3.48
N ARG A 264 17.00 32.43 4.43
CA ARG A 264 18.41 32.89 4.42
C ARG A 264 19.35 32.01 5.24
N THR A 265 18.82 31.18 6.13
CA THR A 265 19.61 30.30 6.99
C THR A 265 20.09 29.10 6.20
N ASP A 266 21.40 28.90 6.11
CA ASP A 266 21.94 27.78 5.35
C ASP A 266 21.70 26.45 6.05
N THR A 267 21.07 25.51 5.35
CA THR A 267 20.85 24.13 5.80
C THR A 267 21.05 23.16 4.62
N PRO A 268 21.25 21.85 4.86
CA PRO A 268 21.37 20.87 3.78
C PRO A 268 20.25 20.87 2.77
N TYR A 269 19.02 21.15 3.19
CA TYR A 269 17.85 21.15 2.32
C TYR A 269 17.50 22.54 1.78
N ASN A 270 18.16 23.62 2.21
CA ASN A 270 17.77 24.96 1.79
C ASN A 270 18.24 25.26 0.35
N THR A 271 17.34 25.08 -0.60
CA THR A 271 17.57 25.38 -2.02
C THR A 271 17.58 26.89 -2.35
N TYR A 272 17.40 27.78 -1.37
CA TYR A 272 17.67 29.22 -1.53
C TYR A 272 19.13 29.58 -1.31
N THR A 273 19.85 28.81 -0.48
CA THR A 273 21.27 29.04 -0.20
C THR A 273 22.17 28.13 -1.03
N ARG A 274 21.75 26.90 -1.31
CA ARG A 274 22.54 25.87 -2.02
C ARG A 274 22.09 25.64 -3.46
N PHE A 275 23.04 25.25 -4.31
CA PHE A 275 22.80 24.89 -5.71
C PHE A 275 22.53 23.38 -5.83
N GLY A 276 21.82 22.99 -6.89
CA GLY A 276 21.51 21.58 -7.16
C GLY A 276 20.33 21.07 -6.32
N LEU A 277 20.25 19.74 -6.22
CA LEU A 277 19.24 19.03 -5.44
C LEU A 277 19.62 18.97 -3.95
N PRO A 278 18.63 18.87 -3.03
CA PRO A 278 18.89 18.53 -1.64
C PRO A 278 19.43 17.09 -1.50
N PRO A 279 19.95 16.69 -0.31
CA PRO A 279 20.60 15.39 -0.12
C PRO A 279 19.68 14.17 -0.24
N THR A 280 18.38 14.33 -0.01
CA THR A 280 17.37 13.26 -0.06
C THR A 280 16.06 13.81 -0.60
N PRO A 281 15.09 12.95 -0.95
CA PRO A 281 13.71 13.36 -1.13
C PRO A 281 13.18 14.09 0.12
N ILE A 282 12.11 14.86 -0.05
CA ILE A 282 11.46 15.62 1.04
C ILE A 282 10.02 15.15 1.35
N ALA A 283 9.58 14.13 0.63
CA ALA A 283 8.25 13.51 0.73
C ALA A 283 8.22 12.22 -0.10
N LEU A 284 7.13 11.47 0.00
CA LEU A 284 6.75 10.34 -0.85
C LEU A 284 6.05 10.85 -2.11
N PRO A 285 6.71 10.86 -3.29
CA PRO A 285 6.09 11.29 -4.54
C PRO A 285 5.21 10.19 -5.15
N GLY A 286 4.09 10.58 -5.76
CA GLY A 286 3.29 9.67 -6.57
C GLY A 286 3.95 9.34 -7.92
N GLU A 287 3.42 8.34 -8.63
CA GLU A 287 3.90 7.99 -9.98
C GLU A 287 3.78 9.18 -10.95
N ALA A 288 2.75 10.02 -10.80
CA ALA A 288 2.57 11.20 -11.63
C ALA A 288 3.75 12.19 -11.54
N SER A 289 4.38 12.30 -10.36
CA SER A 289 5.57 13.13 -10.15
C SER A 289 6.84 12.51 -10.74
N LEU A 290 6.97 11.18 -10.68
CA LEU A 290 8.03 10.46 -11.39
C LEU A 290 7.93 10.67 -12.91
N VAL A 291 6.71 10.55 -13.47
CA VAL A 291 6.44 10.77 -14.89
C VAL A 291 6.73 12.21 -15.30
N ALA A 292 6.31 13.20 -14.50
CA ALA A 292 6.56 14.61 -14.78
C ALA A 292 8.06 14.94 -14.79
N VAL A 293 8.85 14.32 -13.91
CA VAL A 293 10.31 14.53 -13.87
C VAL A 293 11.04 13.75 -14.96
N SER A 294 10.59 12.55 -15.32
CA SER A 294 11.21 11.76 -16.38
C SER A 294 10.97 12.38 -17.76
N ARG A 295 9.81 13.02 -17.97
CA ARG A 295 9.41 13.66 -19.22
C ARG A 295 8.81 15.05 -18.95
N PRO A 296 9.64 16.03 -18.56
CA PRO A 296 9.16 17.36 -18.22
C PRO A 296 8.62 18.09 -19.46
N ALA A 297 7.71 19.05 -19.25
CA ALA A 297 7.23 19.87 -20.34
C ALA A 297 8.36 20.70 -20.95
N THR A 298 8.46 20.66 -22.27
CA THR A 298 9.38 21.52 -23.04
C THR A 298 8.99 22.98 -22.86
N GLY A 299 9.97 23.89 -22.86
CA GLY A 299 9.68 25.31 -22.76
C GLY A 299 10.89 26.13 -22.34
N LYS A 300 10.65 27.38 -21.99
CA LYS A 300 11.68 28.34 -21.57
C LYS A 300 11.47 28.88 -20.16
N ALA A 301 10.33 28.58 -19.54
CA ALA A 301 9.98 29.12 -18.23
C ALA A 301 11.03 28.75 -17.18
N LEU A 302 11.52 29.75 -16.46
CA LEU A 302 12.46 29.60 -15.35
C LEU A 302 11.85 29.99 -14.01
N TYR A 303 10.63 30.52 -14.03
CA TYR A 303 9.93 31.02 -12.86
C TYR A 303 8.46 30.65 -12.95
N PHE A 304 7.85 30.46 -11.79
CA PHE A 304 6.41 30.36 -11.66
C PHE A 304 5.98 31.06 -10.37
N VAL A 305 4.74 31.52 -10.34
CA VAL A 305 4.12 32.12 -9.15
C VAL A 305 2.63 31.78 -9.17
N ALA A 306 2.03 31.57 -8.00
CA ALA A 306 0.61 31.34 -7.90
C ALA A 306 -0.19 32.46 -8.60
N ASN A 307 -1.21 32.10 -9.37
CA ASN A 307 -1.99 33.04 -10.17
C ASN A 307 -3.26 33.57 -9.45
N GLY A 308 -3.55 33.03 -8.25
CA GLY A 308 -4.70 33.38 -7.42
C GLY A 308 -6.00 32.61 -7.73
N SER A 309 -6.02 31.80 -8.79
CA SER A 309 -7.17 30.94 -9.17
C SER A 309 -6.90 29.44 -8.94
N GLY A 310 -5.87 29.11 -8.17
CA GLY A 310 -5.49 27.72 -7.83
C GLY A 310 -4.41 27.09 -8.71
N GLY A 311 -3.83 27.82 -9.66
CA GLY A 311 -2.68 27.37 -10.47
C GLY A 311 -1.54 28.38 -10.49
N HIS A 312 -0.68 28.31 -11.50
CA HIS A 312 0.51 29.13 -11.64
C HIS A 312 0.54 29.97 -12.92
N THR A 313 1.27 31.07 -12.86
CA THR A 313 1.74 31.82 -14.03
C THR A 313 3.21 31.53 -14.23
N PHE A 314 3.56 30.91 -15.35
CA PHE A 314 4.93 30.59 -15.74
C PHE A 314 5.57 31.79 -16.47
N SER A 315 6.88 32.00 -16.27
CA SER A 315 7.61 33.13 -16.87
C SER A 315 9.03 32.73 -17.26
N ASP A 316 9.46 33.20 -18.42
CA ASP A 316 10.79 32.93 -18.98
C ASP A 316 11.85 33.81 -18.31
N THR A 317 11.49 35.06 -18.00
CA THR A 317 12.40 36.05 -17.43
C THR A 317 12.01 36.51 -16.03
N TYR A 318 13.00 36.98 -15.27
CA TYR A 318 12.76 37.57 -13.95
C TYR A 318 11.88 38.82 -14.00
N ALA A 319 11.98 39.62 -15.08
CA ALA A 319 11.15 40.80 -15.26
C ALA A 319 9.67 40.46 -15.45
N GLU A 320 9.36 39.40 -16.21
CA GLU A 320 8.01 38.87 -16.37
C GLU A 320 7.50 38.27 -15.06
N HIS A 321 8.33 37.48 -14.37
CA HIS A 321 7.98 36.93 -13.07
C HIS A 321 7.61 38.02 -12.06
N ASN A 322 8.40 39.08 -11.96
CA ASN A 322 8.07 40.21 -11.07
C ASN A 322 6.75 40.88 -11.45
N LYS A 323 6.43 41.02 -12.75
CA LYS A 323 5.12 41.52 -13.17
C LYS A 323 3.99 40.58 -12.73
N ALA A 324 4.17 39.27 -12.88
CA ALA A 324 3.20 38.27 -12.43
C ALA A 324 3.01 38.29 -10.90
N VAL A 325 4.09 38.42 -10.12
CA VAL A 325 4.04 38.60 -8.67
C VAL A 325 3.24 39.85 -8.28
N GLN A 326 3.51 40.99 -8.93
CA GLN A 326 2.76 42.22 -8.67
C GLN A 326 1.27 42.08 -9.04
N GLN A 327 0.93 41.33 -10.08
CA GLN A 327 -0.46 41.03 -10.43
C GLN A 327 -1.14 40.13 -9.40
N MET A 328 -0.46 39.09 -8.92
CA MET A 328 -0.96 38.21 -7.86
C MET A 328 -1.23 39.00 -6.57
N LEU A 329 -0.30 39.87 -6.15
CA LEU A 329 -0.45 40.69 -4.94
C LEU A 329 -1.63 41.67 -5.01
N LYS A 330 -2.02 42.14 -6.21
CA LYS A 330 -3.21 42.99 -6.41
C LYS A 330 -4.53 42.22 -6.32
N ARG A 331 -4.51 40.89 -6.43
CA ARG A 331 -5.68 40.02 -6.39
C ARG A 331 -5.97 39.45 -5.00
N LYS A 332 -4.99 39.52 -4.09
CA LYS A 332 -5.18 39.27 -2.65
C LYS A 332 -5.81 40.49 -1.99
#